data_AF-A0A1D8G2P4-F1
#
_entry.id   AF-A0A1D8G2P4-F1
#
_cell.length_a   1.000
_cell.length_b   1.000
_cell.length_c   1.000
_cell.angle_alpha   90.00
_cell.angle_beta   90.00
_cell.angle_gamma   90.00
#
_symmetry.space_group_name_H-M   'P 1'
#
loop_
_entity.id
_entity.type
_entity.pdbx_description
1 polymer ?
#
loop_
_entity_poly.entity_id
_entity_poly.type
_entity_poly.pdbx_seq_one_letter_code
_entity_poly.pdbx_strand_id
1 'polypeptide(L)' 'MAPLLLLTAKTLQDHVALAEIELCGELMIAAATADGERLSRDRIDEVLRVSAGPEGQAAPVC' A
#
# COMPACT_ATOMS: atom_id res chain seq x y z
N MET A 1 17.76 -26.52 -22.84
CA MET A 1 16.63 -26.87 -21.94
C MET A 1 16.50 -25.95 -20.73
N ALA A 2 17.59 -25.45 -20.13
CA ALA A 2 17.56 -24.49 -19.02
C ALA A 2 16.87 -23.12 -19.27
N PRO A 3 16.97 -22.46 -20.45
CA PRO A 3 16.44 -21.10 -20.61
C PRO A 3 14.90 -21.04 -20.61
N LEU A 4 14.22 -22.06 -21.14
CA LEU A 4 12.76 -22.15 -21.09
C LEU A 4 12.23 -22.38 -19.68
N LEU A 5 12.93 -23.20 -18.87
CA LEU A 5 12.60 -23.42 -17.46
C LEU A 5 12.68 -22.13 -16.64
N LEU A 6 13.70 -21.29 -16.90
CA LEU A 6 13.84 -19.99 -16.24
C LEU A 6 12.73 -19.01 -16.65
N LEU A 7 12.37 -18.99 -17.94
CA LEU A 7 11.27 -18.17 -18.45
C LEU A 7 9.94 -18.57 -17.81
N THR A 8 9.62 -19.88 -17.76
CA THR A 8 8.39 -20.38 -17.14
C THR A 8 8.35 -20.12 -15.63
N ALA A 9 9.47 -20.29 -14.93
CA ALA A 9 9.56 -19.96 -13.52
C ALA A 9 9.32 -18.45 -13.29
N LYS A 10 9.89 -17.60 -14.13
CA LYS A 10 9.67 -16.15 -14.08
C LYS A 10 8.21 -15.77 -14.35
N THR A 11 7.59 -16.33 -15.39
CA THR A 11 6.17 -16.04 -15.69
C THR A 11 5.26 -16.49 -14.54
N LEU A 12 5.56 -17.62 -13.90
CA LEU A 12 4.79 -18.07 -12.74
C LEU A 12 4.95 -17.11 -11.56
N GLN A 13 6.18 -16.65 -11.28
CA GLN A 13 6.43 -15.65 -10.24
C GLN A 13 5.73 -14.31 -10.54
N ASP A 14 5.72 -13.88 -11.81
CA ASP A 14 5.04 -12.66 -12.23
C ASP A 14 3.51 -12.76 -12.00
N HIS A 15 2.91 -13.92 -12.30
CA HIS A 15 1.48 -14.17 -12.01
C HIS A 15 1.17 -14.19 -10.51
N VAL A 16 2.04 -14.80 -9.70
CA VAL A 16 1.88 -14.82 -8.24
C VAL A 16 1.98 -13.41 -7.67
N ALA A 17 3.00 -12.65 -8.08
CA ALA A 17 3.17 -11.27 -7.64
C ALA A 17 1.97 -10.39 -8.04
N LEU A 18 1.43 -10.58 -9.25
CA LEU A 18 0.23 -9.86 -9.68
C LEU A 18 -0.99 -10.20 -8.82
N ALA A 19 -1.22 -11.50 -8.54
CA ALA A 19 -2.31 -11.93 -7.67
C ALA A 19 -2.18 -11.39 -6.24
N GLU A 20 -0.95 -11.31 -5.72
CA GLU A 20 -0.68 -10.72 -4.40
C GLU A 20 -0.94 -9.20 -4.38
N ILE A 21 -0.57 -8.49 -5.44
CA ILE A 21 -0.85 -7.04 -5.58
C ILE A 21 -2.36 -6.80 -5.64
N GLU A 22 -3.10 -7.58 -6.44
CA GLU A 22 -4.55 -7.50 -6.54
C GLU A 22 -5.21 -7.76 -5.17
N LEU A 23 -4.81 -8.83 -4.49
CA LEU A 23 -5.30 -9.14 -3.15
C LEU A 23 -4.98 -8.03 -2.13
N CYS A 24 -3.75 -7.50 -2.15
CA CYS A 24 -3.36 -6.40 -1.28
C CYS A 24 -4.24 -5.15 -1.51
N GLY A 25 -4.54 -4.82 -2.78
CA GLY A 25 -5.41 -3.71 -3.13
C GLY A 25 -6.82 -3.87 -2.57
N GLU A 26 -7.43 -5.03 -2.77
CA GLU A 26 -8.76 -5.35 -2.24
C GLU A 26 -8.79 -5.25 -0.71
N LEU A 27 -7.77 -5.76 -0.02
CA LEU A 27 -7.68 -5.69 1.43
C LEU A 27 -7.49 -4.25 1.95
N MET A 28 -6.74 -3.40 1.25
CA MET A 28 -6.60 -1.99 1.61
C MET A 28 -7.94 -1.25 1.52
N ILE A 29 -8.72 -1.51 0.46
CA ILE A 29 -10.04 -0.90 0.29
C ILE A 29 -10.98 -1.40 1.38
N ALA A 30 -11.05 -2.72 1.60
CA ALA A 30 -11.87 -3.31 2.66
C ALA A 30 -11.51 -2.75 4.04
N ALA A 31 -10.22 -2.59 4.34
CA ALA A 31 -9.77 -1.98 5.59
C ALA A 31 -10.14 -0.49 5.70
N ALA A 32 -10.09 0.27 4.61
CA ALA A 32 -10.42 1.69 4.58
C ALA A 32 -11.94 1.98 4.69
N THR A 33 -12.79 1.02 4.32
CA THR A 33 -14.25 1.09 4.38
C THR A 33 -14.87 0.34 5.55
N ALA A 34 -14.11 -0.54 6.22
CA ALA A 34 -14.56 -1.22 7.43
C ALA A 34 -14.95 -0.21 8.52
N ASP A 35 -15.99 -0.53 9.29
CA ASP A 35 -16.51 0.26 10.41
C ASP A 35 -15.59 0.18 11.67
N GLY A 36 -14.29 0.42 11.48
CA GLY A 36 -13.28 0.47 12.54
C GLY A 36 -12.89 1.90 12.92
N GLU A 37 -12.24 2.05 14.08
CA GLU A 37 -11.67 3.34 14.47
C GLU A 37 -10.53 3.71 13.52
N ARG A 38 -10.65 4.89 12.90
CA ARG A 38 -9.56 5.44 12.08
C ARG A 38 -8.36 5.72 12.98
N LEU A 39 -7.16 5.44 12.49
CA LEU A 39 -5.93 5.85 13.18
C LEU A 39 -5.95 7.36 13.43
N SER A 40 -5.47 7.77 14.61
CA SER A 40 -5.23 9.19 14.90
C SER A 40 -4.22 9.77 13.91
N ARG A 41 -4.34 11.06 13.60
CA ARG A 41 -3.41 11.79 12.74
C ARG A 41 -1.95 11.64 13.19
N ASP A 42 -1.68 11.76 14.49
CA ASP A 42 -0.32 11.60 15.03
C ASP A 42 0.26 10.21 14.74
N ARG A 43 -0.58 9.17 14.84
CA ARG A 43 -0.18 7.79 14.54
C ARG A 43 0.03 7.57 13.05
N ILE A 44 -0.75 8.23 12.20
CA ILE A 44 -0.57 8.22 10.75
C ILE A 44 0.76 8.88 10.39
N ASP A 45 1.06 10.06 10.94
CA ASP A 45 2.31 10.79 10.70
C ASP A 45 3.53 9.99 11.18
N GLU A 46 3.43 9.31 12.32
CA GLU A 46 4.47 8.39 12.85
C GLU A 46 4.74 7.23 11.87
N VAL A 47 3.70 6.55 11.40
CA VAL A 47 3.82 5.40 10.48
C VAL A 47 4.36 5.83 9.12
N LEU A 48 3.88 6.96 8.59
CA LEU A 48 4.33 7.51 7.32
C LEU A 48 5.71 8.20 7.44
N ARG A 49 6.21 8.36 8.66
CA ARG A 49 7.47 9.08 8.97
C ARG A 49 7.47 10.48 8.34
N VAL A 50 6.28 11.10 8.26
CA VAL A 50 6.12 12.49 7.85
C VAL A 50 6.65 13.32 9.02
N SER A 51 7.95 13.60 9.00
CA SER A 51 8.48 14.66 9.85
C SER A 51 7.71 15.91 9.50
N ALA A 52 7.13 16.60 10.49
CA ALA A 52 6.41 17.85 10.31
C ALA A 52 7.33 18.89 9.64
N GLY A 53 7.39 18.85 8.31
CA GLY A 53 7.89 19.96 7.51
C GLY A 53 6.95 21.15 7.71
N PRO A 54 7.42 22.38 7.46
CA PRO A 54 6.71 23.63 7.79
C PRO A 54 5.34 23.80 7.11
N GLU A 55 4.85 22.82 6.35
CA GLU A 55 3.64 22.89 5.52
C GLU A 55 2.44 22.14 6.16
N GLY A 56 2.62 21.53 7.35
CA GLY A 56 1.59 20.74 8.04
C GLY A 56 0.42 21.53 8.65
N GLN A 57 0.47 22.86 8.58
CA GLN A 57 -0.63 23.74 8.96
C GLN A 57 -1.41 24.11 7.69
N ALA A 58 -2.47 23.37 7.39
CA ALA A 58 -3.47 23.84 6.44
C ALA A 58 -3.96 25.21 6.95
N ALA A 59 -3.64 26.27 6.22
CA ALA A 59 -4.26 27.56 6.42
C ALA A 59 -5.79 27.38 6.35
N PRO A 60 -6.59 28.08 7.16
CA PRO A 60 -8.04 28.02 7.05
C PRO A 60 -8.44 28.40 5.63
N VAL A 61 -9.14 27.50 4.94
CA VAL A 61 -9.78 27.82 3.65
C VAL A 61 -10.96 28.72 3.99
N CYS A 62 -10.91 29.96 3.48
CA CYS A 62 -11.88 31.02 3.69
C CYS A 62 -13.33 30.60 3.38
#